data_AF-A0A9D1M2F6-F1
#
_entry.id   AF-A0A9D1M2F6-F1
#
_cell.length_a   1.000
_cell.length_b   1.000
_cell.length_c   1.000
_cell.angle_alpha   90.00
_cell.angle_beta   90.00
_cell.angle_gamma   90.00
#
_symmetry.space_group_name_H-M   'P 1'
#
loop_
_entity.id
_entity.type
_entity.pdbx_description
1 polymer ?
#
loop_
_entity_poly.entity_id
_entity_poly.type
_entity_poly.pdbx_seq_one_letter_code
_entity_poly.pdbx_strand_id
1 'polypeptide(L)'
;MEQRGLKVISSDKTFFTKITNTISKLLIPTKVGFNGVIIGIKRNNVLKNYELYTNLKREEASDKKESISKKYEEAYTLYLEAIDKYIMDSVYKKVKNGTATEFEKNALATYYEVTHIKETEYLEYKHRKQQYLIELDYETIKELDKPKVREKFEPFYASKMETLYKGLLKHYSVKIADNLSFKDKSKIYDKIFETLEKYITDVLPIKMKHDEDNNYQEILNEYDKFSRFTVGKLDQKEYIEKKMILLGISRQLFTHSLPLIVAEQCYIKLLKDTRSLIVDTMVPQKRTAAYEMLIELIEDYNVRLLSTKIYWDKPQERDFYKKFWNQYKEIQKIKDENLELYQKKKEILFIKNDLKMLSNSKRDYSKIIKFYKTKLVNLGVMRQFKNTAKTLDGSYAKKNNIRKKEIV
;
A
#
# COMPACT_ATOMS: atom_id res chain seq x y z
N MET A 1 -0.21 -3.41 -57.24
CA MET A 1 -0.78 -4.38 -56.28
C MET A 1 0.41 -4.97 -55.53
N GLU A 2 0.59 -4.99 -54.21
CA GLU A 2 -0.08 -4.53 -52.97
C GLU A 2 1.09 -4.38 -51.97
N GLN A 3 1.30 -3.20 -51.39
CA GLN A 3 1.02 -2.81 -50.00
C GLN A 3 1.76 -3.56 -48.87
N ARG A 4 2.36 -2.72 -48.02
CA ARG A 4 3.11 -2.96 -46.80
C ARG A 4 2.27 -3.66 -45.72
N GLY A 5 2.89 -4.57 -44.96
CA GLY A 5 2.41 -5.07 -43.67
C GLY A 5 3.52 -5.02 -42.62
N LEU A 6 3.18 -4.55 -41.41
CA LEU A 6 4.08 -4.10 -40.33
C LEU A 6 5.09 -5.12 -39.80
N LYS A 7 6.31 -4.66 -39.52
CA LYS A 7 7.23 -5.23 -38.52
C LYS A 7 6.62 -5.09 -37.13
N VAL A 8 6.60 -6.17 -36.34
CA VAL A 8 6.65 -6.07 -34.87
C VAL A 8 7.75 -7.01 -34.38
N ILE A 9 8.72 -6.39 -33.70
CA ILE A 9 9.84 -7.01 -33.01
C ILE A 9 9.29 -7.86 -31.88
N SER A 10 9.70 -9.13 -31.83
CA SER A 10 9.49 -10.00 -30.69
C SER A 10 10.33 -9.49 -29.51
N SER A 11 9.71 -8.76 -28.57
CA SER A 11 10.28 -8.47 -27.27
C SER A 11 9.68 -9.41 -26.22
N ASP A 12 10.48 -10.39 -25.79
CA ASP A 12 10.55 -10.98 -24.46
C ASP A 12 9.25 -11.33 -23.71
N LYS A 13 8.78 -12.56 -23.92
CA LYS A 13 7.89 -13.32 -23.00
C LYS A 13 8.66 -13.97 -21.83
N THR A 14 9.67 -13.30 -21.26
CA THR A 14 10.54 -13.85 -20.20
C THR A 14 10.26 -13.29 -18.80
N PHE A 15 9.32 -12.35 -18.66
CA PHE A 15 9.08 -11.70 -17.36
C PHE A 15 8.13 -12.47 -16.44
N PHE A 16 7.00 -12.97 -16.96
CA PHE A 16 5.99 -13.65 -16.11
C PHE A 16 6.38 -15.08 -15.72
N THR A 17 7.21 -15.78 -16.51
CA THR A 17 7.67 -17.15 -16.19
C THR A 17 8.70 -17.22 -15.06
N LYS A 18 9.32 -16.09 -14.67
CA LYS A 18 10.28 -16.04 -13.54
C LYS A 18 9.64 -15.65 -12.20
N ILE A 19 8.51 -14.94 -12.21
CA ILE A 19 7.80 -14.60 -10.96
C ILE A 19 6.96 -15.79 -10.45
N THR A 20 6.48 -16.67 -11.34
CA THR A 20 5.68 -17.84 -10.92
C THR A 20 6.51 -18.96 -10.27
N ASN A 21 7.82 -19.04 -10.53
CA ASN A 21 8.66 -20.14 -10.05
C ASN A 21 9.33 -19.87 -8.68
N THR A 22 9.31 -18.64 -8.18
CA THR A 22 10.01 -18.25 -6.95
C THR A 22 9.08 -18.23 -5.72
N ILE A 23 7.77 -18.03 -5.91
CA ILE A 23 6.76 -18.19 -4.86
C ILE A 23 6.31 -19.65 -4.69
N SER A 24 6.58 -20.50 -5.70
CA SER A 24 6.18 -21.92 -5.72
C SER A 24 7.22 -22.89 -5.11
N LYS A 25 8.27 -22.38 -4.45
CA LYS A 25 9.35 -23.21 -3.87
C LYS A 25 9.62 -22.94 -2.39
N LEU A 26 8.55 -22.76 -1.61
CA LEU A 26 8.61 -22.98 -0.17
C LEU A 26 7.90 -24.31 0.14
N LEU A 27 8.70 -25.40 0.11
CA LEU A 27 8.41 -26.72 0.68
C LEU A 27 6.99 -27.26 0.46
N ILE A 28 6.83 -28.02 -0.63
CA ILE A 28 5.71 -28.94 -0.82
C ILE A 28 6.07 -30.26 -0.11
N PRO A 29 5.40 -30.62 1.01
CA PRO A 29 4.93 -31.98 1.19
C PRO A 29 3.58 -32.09 0.47
N THR A 30 3.34 -33.19 -0.24
CA THR A 30 2.10 -33.50 -0.94
C THR A 30 0.91 -33.52 0.04
N LYS A 31 0.14 -32.43 0.11
CA LYS A 31 -0.98 -32.21 1.02
C LYS A 31 -2.33 -32.55 0.35
N VAL A 32 -2.44 -33.74 -0.23
CA VAL A 32 -3.71 -34.21 -0.83
C VAL A 32 -4.70 -34.58 0.28
N GLY A 33 -5.35 -33.57 0.87
CA GLY A 33 -6.26 -33.73 2.01
C GLY A 33 -7.63 -33.10 1.87
N PHE A 34 -7.79 -32.06 1.03
CA PHE A 34 -8.92 -31.12 1.14
C PHE A 34 -10.00 -31.20 0.03
N ASN A 35 -9.89 -32.10 -0.94
CA ASN A 35 -10.81 -32.11 -2.09
C ASN A 35 -12.07 -32.97 -1.86
N GLY A 36 -13.09 -32.39 -1.21
CA GLY A 36 -14.42 -33.02 -1.13
C GLY A 36 -15.14 -33.01 -2.48
N VAL A 37 -15.65 -34.16 -2.94
CA VAL A 37 -16.46 -34.27 -4.18
C VAL A 37 -17.57 -33.21 -4.25
N ILE A 38 -18.20 -32.93 -3.10
CA ILE A 38 -19.24 -31.90 -2.95
C ILE A 38 -18.70 -30.50 -3.28
N ILE A 39 -17.52 -30.13 -2.78
CA ILE A 39 -16.88 -28.83 -3.07
C ILE A 39 -16.64 -28.71 -4.58
N GLY A 40 -16.13 -29.77 -5.23
CA GLY A 40 -15.94 -29.80 -6.67
C GLY A 40 -17.22 -29.57 -7.47
N ILE A 41 -18.34 -30.17 -7.06
CA ILE A 41 -19.66 -29.96 -7.69
C ILE A 41 -20.12 -28.51 -7.53
N LYS A 42 -20.04 -27.96 -6.31
CA LYS A 42 -20.46 -26.58 -6.02
C LYS A 42 -19.56 -25.56 -6.72
N ARG A 43 -18.25 -25.79 -6.78
CA ARG A 43 -17.28 -25.01 -7.56
C ARG A 43 -17.69 -24.94 -9.03
N ASN A 44 -17.95 -26.08 -9.65
CA ASN A 44 -18.36 -26.10 -11.06
C ASN A 44 -19.67 -25.35 -11.29
N ASN A 45 -20.61 -25.41 -10.34
CA ASN A 45 -21.86 -24.66 -10.42
C ASN A 45 -21.63 -23.14 -10.32
N VAL A 46 -20.81 -22.67 -9.36
CA VAL A 46 -20.53 -21.24 -9.23
C VAL A 46 -19.74 -20.71 -10.44
N LEU A 47 -18.80 -21.49 -10.99
CA LEU A 47 -18.06 -21.09 -12.20
C LEU A 47 -18.96 -20.91 -13.42
N LYS A 48 -19.93 -21.82 -13.63
CA LYS A 48 -20.93 -21.68 -14.71
C LYS A 48 -21.78 -20.42 -14.54
N ASN A 49 -22.27 -20.17 -13.33
CA ASN A 49 -23.07 -18.97 -13.07
C ASN A 49 -22.23 -17.68 -13.15
N TYR A 50 -20.95 -17.74 -12.78
CA TYR A 50 -20.01 -16.64 -12.94
C TYR A 50 -19.81 -16.27 -14.41
N GLU A 51 -19.58 -17.25 -15.27
CA GLU A 51 -19.40 -17.05 -16.71
C GLU A 51 -20.64 -16.40 -17.36
N LEU A 52 -21.83 -16.89 -17.01
CA LEU A 52 -23.10 -16.28 -17.45
C LEU A 52 -23.22 -14.83 -16.97
N TYR A 53 -22.89 -14.58 -15.69
CA TYR A 53 -22.93 -13.24 -15.10
C TYR A 53 -21.94 -12.28 -15.77
N THR A 54 -20.73 -12.73 -16.12
CA THR A 54 -19.73 -11.91 -16.80
C THR A 54 -20.10 -11.60 -18.24
N ASN A 55 -20.69 -12.56 -18.97
CA ASN A 55 -21.10 -12.35 -20.36
C ASN A 55 -22.22 -11.31 -20.45
N LEU A 56 -23.18 -11.32 -19.52
CA LEU A 56 -24.25 -10.32 -19.46
C LEU A 56 -23.77 -8.91 -19.08
N LYS A 57 -22.63 -8.77 -18.42
CA LYS A 57 -22.06 -7.44 -18.18
C LYS A 57 -21.52 -6.81 -19.46
N ARG A 58 -21.15 -7.63 -20.46
CA ARG A 58 -20.66 -7.18 -21.76
C ARG A 58 -21.82 -6.83 -22.71
N GLU A 59 -22.99 -7.43 -22.50
CA GLU A 59 -24.21 -7.15 -23.26
C GLU A 59 -25.09 -6.13 -22.51
N GLU A 60 -24.92 -4.84 -22.82
CA GLU A 60 -25.69 -3.74 -22.21
C GLU A 60 -27.18 -3.81 -22.59
N ALA A 61 -27.98 -4.49 -21.75
CA ALA A 61 -29.43 -4.39 -21.55
C ALA A 61 -30.09 -5.78 -21.52
N SER A 62 -30.53 -6.22 -20.33
CA SER A 62 -31.45 -7.34 -20.21
C SER A 62 -32.21 -7.31 -18.90
N ASP A 63 -33.54 -7.48 -18.94
CA ASP A 63 -34.42 -7.70 -17.79
C ASP A 63 -34.03 -8.94 -16.97
N LYS A 64 -33.16 -9.81 -17.50
CA LYS A 64 -32.65 -11.02 -16.83
C LYS A 64 -31.43 -10.77 -15.93
N LYS A 65 -30.87 -9.56 -15.91
CA LYS A 65 -29.64 -9.23 -15.17
C LYS A 65 -29.78 -9.48 -13.67
N GLU A 66 -30.90 -9.09 -13.07
CA GLU A 66 -31.14 -9.30 -11.65
C GLU A 66 -31.30 -10.78 -11.32
N SER A 67 -32.05 -11.53 -12.13
CA SER A 67 -32.24 -12.97 -11.95
C SER A 67 -30.91 -13.73 -12.00
N ILE A 68 -30.04 -13.41 -12.95
CA ILE A 68 -28.75 -14.10 -13.12
C ILE A 68 -27.76 -13.69 -12.03
N SER A 69 -27.80 -12.43 -11.59
CA SER A 69 -27.05 -12.00 -10.41
C SER A 69 -27.47 -12.76 -9.15
N LYS A 70 -28.78 -12.96 -8.92
CA LYS A 70 -29.29 -13.73 -7.77
C LYS A 70 -28.82 -15.19 -7.83
N LYS A 71 -28.97 -15.85 -8.98
CA LYS A 71 -28.49 -17.23 -9.19
C LYS A 71 -27.00 -17.38 -8.92
N TYR A 72 -26.20 -16.40 -9.35
CA TYR A 72 -24.77 -16.39 -9.07
C TYR A 72 -24.46 -16.25 -7.58
N GLU A 73 -25.11 -15.32 -6.88
CA GLU A 73 -24.89 -15.12 -5.45
C GLU A 73 -25.37 -16.33 -4.61
N GLU A 74 -26.47 -16.97 -5.01
CA GLU A 74 -26.93 -18.24 -4.42
C GLU A 74 -25.91 -19.37 -4.63
N ALA A 75 -25.42 -19.56 -5.87
CA ALA A 75 -24.42 -20.56 -6.17
C ALA A 75 -23.11 -20.32 -5.41
N TYR A 76 -22.71 -19.06 -5.27
CA TYR A 76 -21.54 -18.64 -4.51
C TYR A 76 -21.70 -18.92 -3.02
N THR A 77 -22.86 -18.63 -2.45
CA THR A 77 -23.17 -18.91 -1.03
C THR A 77 -23.09 -20.41 -0.75
N LEU A 78 -23.76 -21.23 -1.57
CA LEU A 78 -23.72 -22.69 -1.44
C LEU A 78 -22.31 -23.28 -1.63
N TYR A 79 -21.47 -22.64 -2.43
CA TYR A 79 -20.08 -23.02 -2.61
C TYR A 79 -19.25 -22.74 -1.35
N LEU A 80 -19.37 -21.56 -0.76
CA LEU A 80 -18.69 -21.23 0.49
C LEU A 80 -19.15 -22.10 1.66
N GLU A 81 -20.46 -22.35 1.77
CA GLU A 81 -21.03 -23.23 2.80
C GLU A 81 -20.49 -24.65 2.70
N ALA A 82 -20.29 -25.18 1.48
CA ALA A 82 -19.71 -26.49 1.28
C ALA A 82 -18.26 -26.58 1.80
N ILE A 83 -17.47 -25.53 1.60
CA ILE A 83 -16.09 -25.46 2.11
C ILE A 83 -16.10 -25.32 3.64
N ASP A 84 -16.91 -24.39 4.17
CA ASP A 84 -17.04 -24.14 5.61
C ASP A 84 -17.46 -25.41 6.37
N LYS A 85 -18.48 -26.11 5.85
CA LYS A 85 -18.95 -27.38 6.40
C LYS A 85 -17.87 -28.45 6.32
N TYR A 86 -17.11 -28.53 5.23
CA TYR A 86 -16.04 -29.50 5.11
C TYR A 86 -14.93 -29.30 6.16
N ILE A 87 -14.58 -28.06 6.48
CA ILE A 87 -13.61 -27.75 7.55
C ILE A 87 -14.12 -28.30 8.89
N MET A 88 -15.37 -28.01 9.25
CA MET A 88 -15.92 -28.41 10.55
C MET A 88 -16.27 -29.91 10.64
N ASP A 89 -16.79 -30.50 9.57
CA ASP A 89 -17.25 -31.89 9.60
C ASP A 89 -16.16 -32.90 9.30
N SER A 90 -15.13 -32.51 8.55
CA SER A 90 -14.04 -33.38 8.13
C SER A 90 -12.72 -32.97 8.78
N VAL A 91 -12.21 -31.77 8.49
CA VAL A 91 -10.87 -31.34 8.94
C VAL A 91 -10.78 -31.32 10.46
N TYR A 92 -11.74 -30.73 11.15
CA TYR A 92 -11.80 -30.73 12.62
C TYR A 92 -11.77 -32.15 13.20
N LYS A 93 -12.54 -33.09 12.64
CA LYS A 93 -12.54 -34.49 13.10
C LYS A 93 -11.21 -35.18 12.86
N LYS A 94 -10.58 -34.96 11.71
CA LYS A 94 -9.24 -35.49 11.41
C LYS A 94 -8.19 -34.94 12.38
N VAL A 95 -8.25 -33.64 12.70
CA VAL A 95 -7.34 -33.00 13.67
C VAL A 95 -7.56 -33.57 15.06
N LYS A 96 -8.81 -33.67 15.51
CA LYS A 96 -9.18 -34.23 16.81
C LYS A 96 -8.74 -35.70 16.95
N ASN A 97 -8.83 -36.48 15.88
CA ASN A 97 -8.46 -37.90 15.87
C ASN A 97 -6.96 -38.13 15.58
N GLY A 98 -6.16 -37.08 15.42
CA GLY A 98 -4.72 -37.20 15.14
C GLY A 98 -4.37 -37.70 13.74
N THR A 99 -5.33 -37.74 12.80
CA THR A 99 -5.13 -38.24 11.43
C THR A 99 -5.00 -37.12 10.39
N ALA A 100 -5.10 -35.86 10.80
CA ALA A 100 -4.95 -34.71 9.91
C ALA A 100 -3.50 -34.51 9.45
N THR A 101 -3.39 -34.14 8.18
CA THR A 101 -2.15 -33.62 7.60
C THR A 101 -1.75 -32.28 8.24
N GLU A 102 -0.48 -31.90 8.09
CA GLU A 102 0.00 -30.59 8.57
C GLU A 102 -0.75 -29.42 7.91
N PHE A 103 -1.14 -29.58 6.64
CA PHE A 103 -2.00 -28.61 5.96
C PHE A 103 -3.34 -28.44 6.63
N GLU A 104 -4.02 -29.56 6.91
CA GLU A 104 -5.35 -29.57 7.53
C GLU A 104 -5.31 -28.98 8.95
N LYS A 105 -4.23 -29.22 9.71
CA LYS A 105 -4.00 -28.59 11.01
C LYS A 105 -3.86 -27.08 10.88
N ASN A 106 -3.00 -26.61 9.97
CA ASN A 106 -2.80 -25.18 9.73
C ASN A 106 -4.07 -24.51 9.19
N ALA A 107 -4.80 -25.17 8.30
CA ALA A 107 -6.09 -24.69 7.81
C ALA A 107 -7.11 -24.54 8.95
N LEU A 108 -7.21 -25.51 9.86
CA LEU A 108 -8.11 -25.38 11.00
C LEU A 108 -7.68 -24.26 11.96
N ALA A 109 -6.38 -24.09 12.19
CA ALA A 109 -5.84 -23.01 13.02
C ALA A 109 -6.19 -21.63 12.44
N THR A 110 -5.86 -21.38 11.17
CA THR A 110 -6.18 -20.13 10.46
C THR A 110 -7.69 -19.90 10.42
N TYR A 111 -8.50 -20.96 10.24
CA TYR A 111 -9.95 -20.86 10.30
C TYR A 111 -10.41 -20.26 11.63
N TYR A 112 -9.91 -20.80 12.76
CA TYR A 112 -10.25 -20.27 14.08
C TYR A 112 -9.80 -18.83 14.29
N GLU A 113 -8.58 -18.49 13.88
CA GLU A 113 -8.08 -17.10 13.93
C GLU A 113 -9.02 -16.15 13.19
N VAL A 114 -9.43 -16.52 11.96
CA VAL A 114 -10.38 -15.74 11.19
C VAL A 114 -11.74 -15.66 11.89
N THR A 115 -12.25 -16.77 12.44
CA THR A 115 -13.53 -16.74 13.16
C THR A 115 -13.53 -15.86 14.41
N HIS A 116 -12.40 -15.76 15.11
CA HIS A 116 -12.26 -14.92 16.29
C HIS A 116 -12.37 -13.42 15.97
N ILE A 117 -12.01 -13.01 14.74
CA ILE A 117 -12.23 -11.63 14.27
C ILE A 117 -13.72 -11.24 14.37
N LYS A 118 -14.65 -12.19 14.28
CA LYS A 118 -16.09 -11.94 14.39
C LYS A 118 -16.48 -11.23 15.69
N GLU A 119 -15.77 -11.51 16.77
CA GLU A 119 -16.03 -10.93 18.10
C GLU A 119 -15.59 -9.46 18.21
N THR A 120 -14.61 -9.04 17.40
CA THR A 120 -14.02 -7.70 17.46
C THR A 120 -14.48 -6.82 16.30
N GLU A 121 -14.51 -7.36 15.09
CA GLU A 121 -14.74 -6.62 13.84
C GLU A 121 -15.52 -7.46 12.81
N TYR A 122 -16.85 -7.46 12.95
CA TYR A 122 -17.74 -8.28 12.11
C TYR A 122 -17.60 -8.03 10.60
N LEU A 123 -17.41 -6.76 10.17
CA LEU A 123 -17.26 -6.43 8.76
C LEU A 123 -15.94 -6.96 8.17
N GLU A 124 -14.85 -6.87 8.92
CA GLU A 124 -13.56 -7.47 8.55
C GLU A 124 -13.68 -8.98 8.48
N TYR A 125 -14.26 -9.61 9.50
CA TYR A 125 -14.54 -11.04 9.54
C TYR A 125 -15.30 -11.51 8.29
N LYS A 126 -16.36 -10.82 7.89
CA LYS A 126 -17.16 -11.19 6.71
C LYS A 126 -16.30 -11.30 5.44
N HIS A 127 -15.32 -10.43 5.29
CA HIS A 127 -14.46 -10.42 4.10
C HIS A 127 -13.32 -11.43 4.24
N ARG A 128 -12.64 -11.44 5.40
CA ARG A 128 -11.55 -12.38 5.70
C ARG A 128 -11.99 -13.84 5.64
N LYS A 129 -13.17 -14.18 6.16
CA LYS A 129 -13.72 -15.54 6.07
C LYS A 129 -13.92 -15.97 4.62
N GLN A 130 -14.48 -15.10 3.77
CA GLN A 130 -14.66 -15.44 2.36
C GLN A 130 -13.31 -15.58 1.63
N GLN A 131 -12.36 -14.67 1.87
CA GLN A 131 -11.01 -14.79 1.31
C GLN A 131 -10.38 -16.13 1.67
N TYR A 132 -10.40 -16.45 2.97
CA TYR A 132 -9.82 -17.67 3.50
C TYR A 132 -10.43 -18.94 2.87
N LEU A 133 -11.75 -19.04 2.82
CA LEU A 133 -12.42 -20.22 2.25
C LEU A 133 -12.07 -20.41 0.76
N ILE A 134 -12.05 -19.33 -0.02
CA ILE A 134 -11.74 -19.39 -1.45
C ILE A 134 -10.26 -19.71 -1.69
N GLU A 135 -9.38 -19.11 -0.89
CA GLU A 135 -7.93 -19.34 -0.94
C GLU A 135 -7.59 -20.80 -0.61
N LEU A 136 -8.23 -21.36 0.41
CA LEU A 136 -8.04 -22.76 0.80
C LEU A 136 -8.41 -23.75 -0.32
N ASP A 137 -9.52 -23.51 -1.02
CA ASP A 137 -9.87 -24.33 -2.19
C ASP A 137 -8.90 -24.07 -3.37
N TYR A 138 -8.45 -22.83 -3.56
CA TYR A 138 -7.49 -22.50 -4.62
C TYR A 138 -6.13 -23.18 -4.41
N GLU A 139 -5.60 -23.19 -3.19
CA GLU A 139 -4.40 -23.93 -2.81
C GLU A 139 -4.57 -25.42 -3.10
N THR A 140 -5.73 -25.97 -2.74
CA THR A 140 -6.06 -27.36 -3.05
C THR A 140 -6.05 -27.62 -4.56
N ILE A 141 -6.61 -26.71 -5.38
CA ILE A 141 -6.58 -26.81 -6.85
C ILE A 141 -5.15 -26.67 -7.40
N LYS A 142 -4.29 -25.85 -6.78
CA LYS A 142 -2.88 -25.74 -7.18
C LYS A 142 -2.11 -27.03 -6.94
N GLU A 143 -2.47 -27.79 -5.92
CA GLU A 143 -1.86 -29.09 -5.65
C GLU A 143 -2.42 -30.21 -6.55
N LEU A 144 -3.63 -30.05 -7.09
CA LEU A 144 -4.14 -30.94 -8.12
C LEU A 144 -3.34 -30.74 -9.42
N ASP A 145 -2.77 -31.83 -9.95
CA ASP A 145 -2.09 -31.88 -11.25
C ASP A 145 -3.10 -31.84 -12.43
N LYS A 146 -3.98 -30.83 -12.40
CA LYS A 146 -5.08 -30.65 -13.36
C LYS A 146 -5.11 -29.18 -13.84
N PRO A 147 -4.23 -28.79 -14.78
CA PRO A 147 -4.08 -27.39 -15.20
C PRO A 147 -5.38 -26.79 -15.75
N LYS A 148 -6.18 -27.57 -16.49
CA LYS A 148 -7.48 -27.12 -17.03
C LYS A 148 -8.48 -26.69 -15.95
N VAL A 149 -8.45 -27.31 -14.76
CA VAL A 149 -9.34 -26.93 -13.65
C VAL A 149 -8.88 -25.61 -13.06
N ARG A 150 -7.55 -25.43 -12.93
CA ARG A 150 -6.94 -24.20 -12.43
C ARG A 150 -7.24 -23.01 -13.34
N GLU A 151 -7.01 -23.16 -14.65
CA GLU A 151 -7.27 -22.09 -15.63
C GLU A 151 -8.72 -21.63 -15.65
N LYS A 152 -9.68 -22.55 -15.46
CA LYS A 152 -11.11 -22.20 -15.35
C LYS A 152 -11.46 -21.50 -14.04
N PHE A 153 -10.73 -21.76 -12.96
CA PHE A 153 -11.01 -21.20 -11.64
C PHE A 153 -10.34 -19.84 -11.44
N GLU A 154 -9.15 -19.61 -12.00
CA GLU A 154 -8.35 -18.39 -11.84
C GLU A 154 -9.12 -17.08 -12.14
N PRO A 155 -9.91 -16.95 -13.23
CA PRO A 155 -10.69 -15.73 -13.49
C PRO A 155 -11.74 -15.43 -12.42
N PHE A 156 -12.43 -16.46 -11.95
CA PHE A 156 -13.41 -16.32 -10.84
C PHE A 156 -12.70 -15.94 -9.54
N TYR A 157 -11.63 -16.67 -9.21
CA TYR A 157 -10.81 -16.43 -8.01
C TYR A 157 -10.34 -14.98 -7.96
N ALA A 158 -9.68 -14.51 -9.02
CA ALA A 158 -9.06 -13.19 -9.05
C ALA A 158 -10.11 -12.07 -8.95
N SER A 159 -11.24 -12.22 -9.65
CA SER A 159 -12.36 -11.27 -9.63
C SER A 159 -13.04 -11.18 -8.25
N LYS A 160 -13.33 -12.33 -7.62
CA LYS A 160 -13.93 -12.35 -6.27
C LYS A 160 -12.95 -11.87 -5.21
N MET A 161 -11.69 -12.30 -5.26
CA MET A 161 -10.66 -11.81 -4.35
C MET A 161 -10.49 -10.30 -4.45
N GLU A 162 -10.38 -9.73 -5.66
CA GLU A 162 -10.31 -8.28 -5.85
C GLU A 162 -11.48 -7.55 -5.20
N THR A 163 -12.71 -8.06 -5.35
CA THR A 163 -13.90 -7.47 -4.72
C THR A 163 -13.79 -7.50 -3.19
N LEU A 164 -13.30 -8.59 -2.61
CA LEU A 164 -13.10 -8.73 -1.16
C LEU A 164 -11.99 -7.81 -0.64
N TYR A 165 -10.85 -7.70 -1.34
CA TYR A 165 -9.78 -6.76 -1.00
C TYR A 165 -10.26 -5.30 -1.10
N LYS A 166 -11.02 -4.95 -2.15
CA LYS A 166 -11.69 -3.64 -2.29
C LYS A 166 -12.60 -3.34 -1.11
N GLY A 167 -13.36 -4.33 -0.64
CA GLY A 167 -14.24 -4.20 0.53
C GLY A 167 -13.48 -3.99 1.84
N LEU A 168 -12.38 -4.73 2.06
CA LEU A 168 -11.51 -4.56 3.22
C LEU A 168 -10.86 -3.18 3.26
N LEU A 169 -10.29 -2.73 2.14
CA LEU A 169 -9.67 -1.41 2.03
C LEU A 169 -10.69 -0.30 2.29
N LYS A 170 -11.93 -0.45 1.79
CA LYS A 170 -13.02 0.48 2.08
C LYS A 170 -13.38 0.48 3.56
N HIS A 171 -13.46 -0.69 4.18
CA HIS A 171 -13.72 -0.81 5.61
C HIS A 171 -12.64 -0.10 6.45
N TYR A 172 -11.36 -0.36 6.18
CA TYR A 172 -10.26 0.30 6.89
C TYR A 172 -10.20 1.81 6.64
N SER A 173 -10.52 2.23 5.41
CA SER A 173 -10.62 3.64 5.05
C SER A 173 -11.67 4.37 5.89
N VAL A 174 -12.84 3.75 6.12
CA VAL A 174 -13.88 4.30 7.00
C VAL A 174 -13.37 4.37 8.44
N LYS A 175 -12.73 3.32 8.95
CA LYS A 175 -12.22 3.32 10.34
C LYS A 175 -11.14 4.38 10.60
N ILE A 176 -10.34 4.73 9.61
CA ILE A 176 -9.34 5.82 9.75
C ILE A 176 -10.03 7.17 9.94
N ALA A 177 -11.20 7.37 9.32
CA ALA A 177 -12.00 8.57 9.47
C ALA A 177 -12.62 8.69 10.87
N ASP A 178 -12.80 7.59 11.58
CA ASP A 178 -13.29 7.61 12.96
C ASP A 178 -12.31 8.32 13.93
N ASN A 179 -12.86 8.80 15.04
CA ASN A 179 -12.11 9.47 16.12
C ASN A 179 -11.33 8.46 16.99
N LEU A 180 -10.42 7.72 16.36
CA LEU A 180 -9.56 6.74 17.02
C LEU A 180 -8.30 7.37 17.61
N SER A 181 -7.76 6.72 18.65
CA SER A 181 -6.46 7.05 19.21
C SER A 181 -5.34 6.89 18.17
N PHE A 182 -4.21 7.58 18.37
CA PHE A 182 -3.07 7.45 17.45
C PHE A 182 -2.55 6.01 17.32
N LYS A 183 -2.53 5.26 18.44
CA LYS A 183 -2.10 3.86 18.46
C LYS A 183 -3.02 2.98 17.62
N ASP A 184 -4.33 3.20 17.72
CA ASP A 184 -5.32 2.42 16.97
C ASP A 184 -5.32 2.78 15.48
N LYS A 185 -5.10 4.06 15.14
CA LYS A 185 -4.86 4.47 13.74
C LYS A 185 -3.63 3.78 13.17
N SER A 186 -2.53 3.66 13.93
CA SER A 186 -1.34 2.94 13.48
C SER A 186 -1.64 1.51 13.07
N LYS A 187 -2.39 0.77 13.90
CA LYS A 187 -2.80 -0.61 13.59
C LYS A 187 -3.60 -0.69 12.30
N ILE A 188 -4.50 0.26 12.05
CA ILE A 188 -5.30 0.26 10.82
C ILE A 188 -4.43 0.54 9.58
N TYR A 189 -3.46 1.46 9.67
CA TYR A 189 -2.51 1.66 8.58
C TYR A 189 -1.73 0.38 8.27
N ASP A 190 -1.28 -0.35 9.29
CA ASP A 190 -0.59 -1.62 9.09
C ASP A 190 -1.52 -2.66 8.42
N LYS A 191 -2.79 -2.77 8.86
CA LYS A 191 -3.80 -3.60 8.17
C LYS A 191 -4.00 -3.21 6.70
N ILE A 192 -3.99 -1.92 6.36
CA ILE A 192 -4.08 -1.46 4.95
C ILE A 192 -2.87 -1.95 4.16
N PHE A 193 -1.67 -1.73 4.66
CA PHE A 193 -0.44 -2.12 3.95
C PHE A 193 -0.35 -3.64 3.78
N GLU A 194 -0.66 -4.42 4.81
CA GLU A 194 -0.73 -5.89 4.71
C GLU A 194 -1.76 -6.35 3.68
N THR A 195 -2.91 -5.66 3.61
CA THR A 195 -3.98 -5.99 2.67
C THR A 195 -3.58 -5.66 1.23
N LEU A 196 -2.90 -4.53 1.00
CA LEU A 196 -2.33 -4.18 -0.30
C LEU A 196 -1.24 -5.16 -0.72
N GLU A 197 -0.33 -5.49 0.20
CA GLU A 197 0.79 -6.40 -0.05
C GLU A 197 0.32 -7.80 -0.44
N LYS A 198 -0.64 -8.37 0.31
CA LYS A 198 -1.24 -9.67 -0.04
C LYS A 198 -1.93 -9.63 -1.40
N TYR A 199 -2.72 -8.60 -1.69
CA TYR A 199 -3.37 -8.49 -3.00
C TYR A 199 -2.35 -8.43 -4.16
N ILE A 200 -1.30 -7.62 -4.00
CA ILE A 200 -0.27 -7.43 -5.04
C ILE A 200 0.57 -8.71 -5.22
N THR A 201 0.77 -9.48 -4.16
CA THR A 201 1.54 -10.74 -4.20
C THR A 201 0.71 -11.88 -4.79
N ASP A 202 -0.54 -12.03 -4.36
CA ASP A 202 -1.29 -13.27 -4.60
C ASP A 202 -2.33 -13.15 -5.72
N VAL A 203 -2.95 -11.98 -5.89
CA VAL A 203 -4.10 -11.79 -6.78
C VAL A 203 -3.71 -11.06 -8.06
N LEU A 204 -2.93 -9.99 -7.95
CA LEU A 204 -2.53 -9.17 -9.09
C LEU A 204 -1.81 -9.96 -10.19
N PRO A 205 -0.90 -10.92 -9.89
CA PRO A 205 -0.23 -11.69 -10.94
C PRO A 205 -1.20 -12.56 -11.75
N ILE A 206 -2.23 -13.08 -11.08
CA ILE A 206 -3.30 -13.86 -11.75
C ILE A 206 -4.10 -12.94 -12.66
N LYS A 207 -4.45 -11.73 -12.20
CA LYS A 207 -5.14 -10.75 -13.04
C LYS A 207 -4.32 -10.36 -14.26
N MET A 208 -3.02 -10.10 -14.09
CA MET A 208 -2.13 -9.76 -15.20
C MET A 208 -2.00 -10.91 -16.22
N LYS A 209 -1.98 -12.17 -15.75
CA LYS A 209 -1.92 -13.35 -16.63
C LYS A 209 -3.16 -13.47 -17.53
N HIS A 210 -4.33 -13.07 -17.03
CA HIS A 210 -5.62 -13.15 -17.72
C HIS A 210 -6.10 -11.79 -18.26
N ASP A 211 -5.20 -10.81 -18.37
CA ASP A 211 -5.51 -9.49 -18.91
C ASP A 211 -5.33 -9.47 -20.43
N GLU A 212 -6.43 -9.33 -21.16
CA GLU A 212 -6.43 -9.24 -22.62
C GLU A 212 -6.21 -7.80 -23.12
N ASP A 213 -6.48 -6.81 -22.26
CA ASP A 213 -6.57 -5.38 -22.64
C ASP A 213 -5.35 -4.53 -22.23
N ASN A 214 -4.27 -5.14 -21.72
CA ASN A 214 -3.06 -4.43 -21.26
C ASN A 214 -3.31 -3.33 -20.20
N ASN A 215 -4.34 -3.51 -19.36
CA ASN A 215 -4.78 -2.54 -18.34
C ASN A 215 -3.72 -2.25 -17.26
N TYR A 216 -2.68 -3.07 -17.15
CA TYR A 216 -1.68 -2.96 -16.09
C TYR A 216 -0.32 -2.40 -16.52
N GLN A 217 -0.16 -1.95 -17.78
CA GLN A 217 1.14 -1.47 -18.28
C GLN A 217 1.76 -0.35 -17.41
N GLU A 218 0.94 0.58 -16.93
CA GLU A 218 1.39 1.72 -16.13
C GLU A 218 1.94 1.33 -14.76
N ILE A 219 1.58 0.15 -14.22
CA ILE A 219 1.99 -0.29 -12.89
C ILE A 219 3.09 -1.36 -12.92
N LEU A 220 3.53 -1.82 -14.10
CA LEU A 220 4.54 -2.88 -14.21
C LEU A 220 5.88 -2.45 -13.59
N ASN A 221 6.32 -1.22 -13.83
CA ASN A 221 7.58 -0.71 -13.29
C ASN A 221 7.58 -0.68 -11.75
N GLU A 222 6.49 -0.20 -11.14
CA GLU A 222 6.29 -0.20 -9.70
C GLU A 222 6.20 -1.62 -9.14
N TYR A 223 5.49 -2.51 -9.85
CA TYR A 223 5.39 -3.92 -9.47
C TYR A 223 6.75 -4.62 -9.46
N ASP A 224 7.60 -4.35 -10.46
CA ASP A 224 8.94 -4.90 -10.55
C ASP A 224 9.83 -4.42 -9.41
N LYS A 225 9.73 -3.13 -9.04
CA LYS A 225 10.40 -2.59 -7.87
C LYS A 225 9.91 -3.27 -6.60
N PHE A 226 8.59 -3.45 -6.46
CA PHE A 226 7.99 -4.15 -5.31
C PHE A 226 8.52 -5.59 -5.18
N SER A 227 8.64 -6.32 -6.28
CA SER A 227 9.09 -7.72 -6.28
C SER A 227 10.46 -7.92 -5.62
N ARG A 228 11.35 -6.92 -5.67
CA ARG A 228 12.68 -6.95 -5.03
C ARG A 228 12.59 -7.03 -3.50
N PHE A 229 11.50 -6.53 -2.91
CA PHE A 229 11.28 -6.53 -1.47
C PHE A 229 10.59 -7.80 -0.95
N THR A 230 10.24 -8.73 -1.84
CA THR A 230 9.60 -10.01 -1.44
C THR A 230 10.60 -11.06 -0.94
N VAL A 231 11.90 -10.82 -1.13
CA VAL A 231 12.97 -11.77 -0.80
C VAL A 231 13.87 -11.19 0.29
N GLY A 232 14.08 -11.96 1.36
CA GLY A 232 15.03 -11.61 2.42
C GLY A 232 14.42 -10.82 3.58
N LYS A 233 15.27 -10.49 4.56
CA LYS A 233 14.89 -9.66 5.71
C LYS A 233 15.11 -8.19 5.35
N LEU A 234 14.05 -7.41 5.38
CA LEU A 234 14.10 -5.98 5.09
C LEU A 234 14.57 -5.19 6.32
N ASP A 235 15.35 -4.14 6.10
CA ASP A 235 15.61 -3.14 7.13
C ASP A 235 14.48 -2.10 7.21
N GLN A 236 14.53 -1.21 8.21
CA GLN A 236 13.49 -0.19 8.41
C GLN A 236 13.34 0.76 7.21
N LYS A 237 14.44 1.03 6.49
CA LYS A 237 14.44 1.88 5.30
C LYS A 237 13.64 1.17 4.20
N GLU A 238 14.00 -0.07 3.90
CA GLU A 238 13.38 -0.90 2.87
C GLU A 238 11.89 -1.17 3.17
N TYR A 239 11.51 -1.33 4.44
CA TYR A 239 10.09 -1.43 4.81
C TYR A 239 9.27 -0.19 4.44
N ILE A 240 9.82 1.01 4.64
CA ILE A 240 9.14 2.26 4.29
C ILE A 240 9.08 2.41 2.77
N GLU A 241 10.17 2.08 2.06
CA GLU A 241 10.23 2.12 0.60
C GLU A 241 9.22 1.16 -0.04
N LYS A 242 9.12 -0.07 0.47
CA LYS A 242 8.08 -1.04 0.08
C LYS A 242 6.68 -0.46 0.26
N LYS A 243 6.39 0.16 1.42
CA LYS A 243 5.10 0.80 1.70
C LYS A 243 4.81 1.97 0.75
N MET A 244 5.81 2.77 0.39
CA MET A 244 5.66 3.84 -0.61
C MET A 244 5.26 3.27 -1.97
N ILE A 245 5.93 2.23 -2.45
CA ILE A 245 5.60 1.58 -3.74
C ILE A 245 4.19 0.99 -3.71
N LEU A 246 3.80 0.34 -2.61
CA LEU A 246 2.44 -0.18 -2.42
C LEU A 246 1.38 0.93 -2.54
N LEU A 247 1.63 2.13 -1.99
CA LEU A 247 0.72 3.26 -2.15
C LEU A 247 0.65 3.71 -3.61
N GLY A 248 1.79 3.81 -4.30
CA GLY A 248 1.84 4.15 -5.72
C GLY A 248 0.94 3.23 -6.57
N ILE A 249 1.09 1.91 -6.42
CA ILE A 249 0.26 0.91 -7.11
C ILE A 249 -1.21 1.05 -6.69
N SER A 250 -1.47 1.25 -5.40
CA SER A 250 -2.84 1.36 -4.87
C SER A 250 -3.60 2.55 -5.44
N ARG A 251 -2.91 3.64 -5.81
CA ARG A 251 -3.53 4.82 -6.42
C ARG A 251 -4.06 4.57 -7.82
N GLN A 252 -3.54 3.56 -8.52
CA GLN A 252 -4.08 3.12 -9.82
C GLN A 252 -5.19 2.09 -9.64
N LEU A 253 -5.01 1.11 -8.74
CA LEU A 253 -5.92 -0.04 -8.64
C LEU A 253 -7.13 0.17 -7.72
N PHE A 254 -7.00 1.03 -6.71
CA PHE A 254 -7.95 1.11 -5.58
C PHE A 254 -8.48 2.52 -5.32
N THR A 255 -8.58 3.37 -6.35
CA THR A 255 -9.03 4.77 -6.21
C THR A 255 -10.31 4.96 -5.40
N HIS A 256 -11.30 4.08 -5.57
CA HIS A 256 -12.59 4.12 -4.87
C HIS A 256 -12.59 3.40 -3.50
N SER A 257 -11.71 2.43 -3.31
CA SER A 257 -11.62 1.62 -2.08
C SER A 257 -10.64 2.20 -1.07
N LEU A 258 -9.62 2.90 -1.55
CA LEU A 258 -8.66 3.67 -0.77
C LEU A 258 -8.72 5.13 -1.26
N PRO A 259 -9.70 5.91 -0.76
CA PRO A 259 -9.92 7.28 -1.20
C PRO A 259 -8.68 8.16 -1.01
N LEU A 260 -8.58 9.23 -1.81
CA LEU A 260 -7.42 10.14 -1.82
C LEU A 260 -7.06 10.64 -0.42
N ILE A 261 -8.06 10.97 0.41
CA ILE A 261 -7.85 11.47 1.78
C ILE A 261 -7.18 10.42 2.69
N VAL A 262 -7.49 9.15 2.51
CA VAL A 262 -6.89 8.06 3.29
C VAL A 262 -5.49 7.77 2.78
N ALA A 263 -5.29 7.78 1.45
CA ALA A 263 -3.96 7.68 0.86
C ALA A 263 -3.03 8.81 1.34
N GLU A 264 -3.52 10.06 1.37
CA GLU A 264 -2.81 11.22 1.92
C GLU A 264 -2.37 10.99 3.37
N GLN A 265 -3.26 10.45 4.20
CA GLN A 265 -2.91 10.10 5.57
C GLN A 265 -1.85 8.99 5.66
N CYS A 266 -1.90 7.98 4.79
CA CYS A 266 -0.85 6.95 4.71
C CYS A 266 0.50 7.56 4.33
N TYR A 267 0.56 8.45 3.33
CA TYR A 267 1.79 9.17 2.98
C TYR A 267 2.30 10.04 4.14
N ILE A 268 1.42 10.76 4.83
CA ILE A 268 1.79 11.57 6.00
C ILE A 268 2.38 10.69 7.11
N LYS A 269 1.85 9.47 7.31
CA LYS A 269 2.43 8.50 8.25
C LYS A 269 3.83 8.07 7.79
N LEU A 270 4.01 7.67 6.54
CA LEU A 270 5.33 7.29 6.02
C LEU A 270 6.34 8.45 6.18
N LEU A 271 5.95 9.69 5.85
CA LEU A 271 6.79 10.87 6.03
C LEU A 271 7.19 11.07 7.49
N LYS A 272 6.32 10.77 8.46
CA LYS A 272 6.67 10.83 9.89
C LYS A 272 7.64 9.73 10.26
N ASP A 273 7.37 8.50 9.81
CA ASP A 273 8.20 7.34 10.10
C ASP A 273 9.62 7.52 9.51
N THR A 274 9.77 8.05 8.29
CA THR A 274 11.07 8.38 7.68
C THR A 274 11.81 9.49 8.44
N ARG A 275 11.11 10.55 8.89
CA ARG A 275 11.74 11.61 9.70
C ARG A 275 12.25 11.08 11.03
N SER A 276 11.49 10.19 11.70
CA SER A 276 11.94 9.51 12.91
C SER A 276 13.18 8.65 12.62
N LEU A 277 13.16 7.87 11.53
CA LEU A 277 14.30 7.05 11.11
C LEU A 277 15.58 7.89 10.92
N ILE A 278 15.49 9.07 10.30
CA ILE A 278 16.64 9.98 10.13
C ILE A 278 17.21 10.43 11.47
N VAL A 279 16.33 10.77 12.43
CA VAL A 279 16.72 11.26 13.75
C VAL A 279 17.35 10.16 14.60
N ASP A 280 16.77 8.96 14.56
CA ASP A 280 17.19 7.83 15.40
C ASP A 280 18.44 7.13 14.86
N THR A 281 18.68 7.21 13.55
CA THR A 281 19.85 6.60 12.91
C THR A 281 21.13 7.32 13.30
N MET A 282 22.04 6.63 14.01
CA MET A 282 23.35 7.18 14.38
C MET A 282 24.39 7.09 13.26
N VAL A 283 24.26 6.10 12.37
CA VAL A 283 25.21 5.85 11.28
C VAL A 283 25.03 6.88 10.15
N PRO A 284 26.05 7.69 9.80
CA PRO A 284 25.92 8.76 8.82
C PRO A 284 25.44 8.31 7.44
N GLN A 285 25.96 7.19 6.93
CA GLN A 285 25.58 6.64 5.62
C GLN A 285 24.10 6.23 5.58
N LYS A 286 23.63 5.50 6.59
CA LYS A 286 22.22 5.11 6.71
C LYS A 286 21.30 6.32 6.89
N ARG A 287 21.77 7.34 7.63
CA ARG A 287 21.03 8.60 7.80
C ARG A 287 20.90 9.35 6.46
N THR A 288 21.96 9.38 5.65
CA THR A 288 21.91 9.96 4.29
C THR A 288 20.95 9.18 3.39
N ALA A 289 21.00 7.85 3.40
CA ALA A 289 20.08 7.01 2.62
C ALA A 289 18.61 7.17 3.04
N ALA A 290 18.32 7.28 4.35
CA ALA A 290 16.98 7.56 4.85
C ALA A 290 16.50 8.96 4.45
N TYR A 291 17.42 9.93 4.40
CA TYR A 291 17.15 11.27 3.94
C TYR A 291 16.88 11.35 2.43
N GLU A 292 17.63 10.63 1.60
CA GLU A 292 17.36 10.52 0.17
C GLU A 292 15.96 9.94 -0.08
N MET A 293 15.61 8.86 0.62
CA MET A 293 14.25 8.31 0.54
C MET A 293 13.18 9.29 1.02
N LEU A 294 13.46 10.11 2.03
CA LEU A 294 12.52 11.17 2.44
C LEU A 294 12.26 12.14 1.28
N ILE A 295 13.28 12.53 0.52
CA ILE A 295 13.14 13.43 -0.63
C ILE A 295 12.29 12.76 -1.73
N GLU A 296 12.52 11.48 -2.01
CA GLU A 296 11.69 10.70 -2.94
C GLU A 296 10.23 10.61 -2.47
N LEU A 297 10.01 10.36 -1.18
CA LEU A 297 8.67 10.27 -0.60
C LEU A 297 7.95 11.62 -0.62
N ILE A 298 8.66 12.73 -0.42
CA ILE A 298 8.11 14.08 -0.58
C ILE A 298 7.74 14.33 -2.05
N GLU A 299 8.56 13.88 -2.99
CA GLU A 299 8.25 13.96 -4.42
C GLU A 299 6.99 13.18 -4.75
N ASP A 300 6.92 11.91 -4.35
CA ASP A 300 5.78 11.04 -4.62
C ASP A 300 4.49 11.62 -4.02
N TYR A 301 4.55 12.07 -2.76
CA TYR A 301 3.43 12.70 -2.07
C TYR A 301 2.94 13.98 -2.78
N ASN A 302 3.84 14.88 -3.15
CA ASN A 302 3.41 16.14 -3.76
C ASN A 302 3.05 15.96 -5.25
N VAL A 303 3.93 15.31 -6.00
CA VAL A 303 3.85 15.23 -7.46
C VAL A 303 2.86 14.16 -7.90
N ARG A 304 2.84 12.96 -7.31
CA ARG A 304 1.92 11.89 -7.73
C ARG A 304 0.56 11.99 -7.06
N LEU A 305 0.51 12.34 -5.78
CA LEU A 305 -0.75 12.40 -5.04
C LEU A 305 -1.38 13.80 -5.06
N LEU A 306 -0.74 14.82 -4.45
CA LEU A 306 -1.37 16.13 -4.25
C LEU A 306 -1.62 16.90 -5.56
N SER A 307 -0.87 16.63 -6.63
CA SER A 307 -1.13 17.23 -7.95
C SER A 307 -2.52 16.87 -8.50
N THR A 308 -3.06 15.72 -8.10
CA THR A 308 -4.40 15.23 -8.48
C THR A 308 -5.50 15.71 -7.51
N LYS A 309 -5.14 16.41 -6.43
CA LYS A 309 -6.07 16.84 -5.38
C LYS A 309 -6.89 18.04 -5.82
N ILE A 310 -8.17 17.79 -6.09
CA ILE A 310 -9.14 18.82 -6.49
C ILE A 310 -9.69 19.59 -5.27
N TYR A 311 -10.07 18.85 -4.21
CA TYR A 311 -10.71 19.43 -3.03
C TYR A 311 -9.72 19.68 -1.89
N TRP A 312 -9.84 20.86 -1.28
CA TRP A 312 -9.01 21.30 -0.16
C TRP A 312 -9.92 21.89 0.92
N ASP A 313 -9.89 21.32 2.13
CA ASP A 313 -10.71 21.79 3.25
C ASP A 313 -10.42 23.24 3.62
N LYS A 314 -9.13 23.65 3.51
CA LYS A 314 -8.68 25.01 3.79
C LYS A 314 -8.09 25.66 2.53
N PRO A 315 -8.63 26.82 2.08
CA PRO A 315 -8.08 27.56 0.95
C PRO A 315 -6.60 27.93 1.11
N GLN A 316 -6.17 28.18 2.35
CA GLN A 316 -4.77 28.52 2.68
C GLN A 316 -3.80 27.38 2.33
N GLU A 317 -4.18 26.13 2.59
CA GLU A 317 -3.36 24.95 2.28
C GLU A 317 -3.25 24.76 0.76
N ARG A 318 -4.35 24.99 0.04
CA ARG A 318 -4.37 25.00 -1.43
C ARG A 318 -3.43 26.06 -2.02
N ASP A 319 -3.51 27.29 -1.53
CA ASP A 319 -2.71 28.40 -2.06
C ASP A 319 -1.23 28.24 -1.72
N PHE A 320 -0.93 27.67 -0.55
CA PHE A 320 0.42 27.25 -0.20
C PHE A 320 0.95 26.18 -1.18
N TYR A 321 0.16 25.14 -1.44
CA TYR A 321 0.54 24.09 -2.39
C TYR A 321 0.70 24.63 -3.82
N LYS A 322 -0.17 25.54 -4.29
CA LYS A 322 -0.04 26.18 -5.61
C LYS A 322 1.29 26.93 -5.76
N LYS A 323 1.71 27.67 -4.72
CA LYS A 323 3.02 28.35 -4.72
C LYS A 323 4.17 27.36 -4.84
N PHE A 324 4.11 26.28 -4.07
CA PHE A 324 5.09 25.19 -4.15
C PHE A 324 5.11 24.54 -5.55
N TRP A 325 3.94 24.22 -6.10
CA TRP A 325 3.79 23.55 -7.38
C TRP A 325 4.32 24.39 -8.55
N ASN A 326 4.08 25.70 -8.54
CA ASN A 326 4.63 26.62 -9.54
C ASN A 326 6.16 26.68 -9.46
N GLN A 327 6.72 26.76 -8.26
CA GLN A 327 8.19 26.72 -8.07
C GLN A 327 8.78 25.39 -8.55
N TYR A 328 8.11 24.28 -8.28
CA TYR A 328 8.53 22.96 -8.74
C TYR A 328 8.52 22.85 -10.26
N LYS A 329 7.47 23.34 -10.94
CA LYS A 329 7.39 23.37 -12.41
C LYS A 329 8.51 24.16 -13.06
N GLU A 330 8.90 25.30 -12.49
CA GLU A 330 10.05 26.08 -13.00
C GLU A 330 11.36 25.32 -12.84
N ILE A 331 11.55 24.60 -11.73
CA ILE A 331 12.72 23.74 -11.53
C ILE A 331 12.73 22.58 -12.53
N GLN A 332 11.55 22.00 -12.83
CA GLN A 332 11.42 20.86 -13.74
C GLN A 332 11.91 21.16 -15.17
N LYS A 333 11.82 22.42 -15.63
CA LYS A 333 12.36 22.84 -16.95
C LYS A 333 13.88 22.65 -17.06
N ILE A 334 14.59 22.72 -15.93
CA ILE A 334 16.06 22.64 -15.87
C ILE A 334 16.54 21.17 -15.90
N LYS A 335 15.61 20.19 -15.78
CA LYS A 335 15.94 18.77 -15.65
C LYS A 335 16.76 18.24 -16.83
N ASP A 336 16.42 18.67 -18.04
CA ASP A 336 17.07 18.18 -19.28
C ASP A 336 18.36 18.95 -19.59
N GLU A 337 18.50 20.18 -19.09
CA GLU A 337 19.68 21.03 -19.29
C GLU A 337 20.80 20.71 -18.29
N ASN A 338 20.46 20.54 -17.01
CA ASN A 338 21.42 20.29 -15.94
C ASN A 338 20.80 19.49 -14.79
N LEU A 339 21.03 18.17 -14.82
CA LEU A 339 20.49 17.23 -13.85
C LEU A 339 20.97 17.50 -12.41
N GLU A 340 22.23 17.87 -12.23
CA GLU A 340 22.81 18.12 -10.89
C GLU A 340 22.18 19.38 -10.26
N LEU A 341 22.07 20.45 -11.05
CA LEU A 341 21.43 21.68 -10.61
C LEU A 341 19.94 21.47 -10.31
N TYR A 342 19.26 20.66 -11.13
CA TYR A 342 17.88 20.24 -10.90
C TYR A 342 17.73 19.51 -9.56
N GLN A 343 18.55 18.50 -9.29
CA GLN A 343 18.51 17.74 -8.04
C GLN A 343 18.74 18.66 -6.83
N LYS A 344 19.75 19.54 -6.89
CA LYS A 344 20.05 20.49 -5.81
C LYS A 344 18.90 21.48 -5.57
N LYS A 345 18.34 22.07 -6.61
CA LYS A 345 17.19 23.01 -6.48
C LYS A 345 15.95 22.32 -5.96
N LYS A 346 15.67 21.09 -6.44
CA LYS A 346 14.55 20.25 -5.96
C LYS A 346 14.67 19.97 -4.47
N GLU A 347 15.84 19.51 -4.04
CA GLU A 347 16.14 19.22 -2.64
C GLU A 347 15.91 20.46 -1.76
N ILE A 348 16.45 21.62 -2.15
CA ILE A 348 16.28 22.88 -1.42
C ILE A 348 14.80 23.28 -1.31
N LEU A 349 14.03 23.17 -2.39
CA LEU A 349 12.61 23.49 -2.40
C LEU A 349 11.84 22.59 -1.42
N PHE A 350 12.09 21.30 -1.49
CA PHE A 350 11.39 20.30 -0.68
C PHE A 350 11.69 20.47 0.81
N ILE A 351 12.97 20.60 1.20
CA ILE A 351 13.34 20.83 2.60
C ILE A 351 12.75 22.15 3.11
N LYS A 352 12.83 23.24 2.34
CA LYS A 352 12.30 24.55 2.77
C LYS A 352 10.80 24.48 3.03
N ASN A 353 10.08 23.80 2.14
CA ASN A 353 8.65 23.63 2.26
C ASN A 353 8.29 22.79 3.48
N ASP A 354 8.96 21.66 3.66
CA ASP A 354 8.76 20.76 4.79
C ASP A 354 9.12 21.44 6.13
N LEU A 355 10.22 22.19 6.17
CA LEU A 355 10.67 22.95 7.33
C LEU A 355 9.61 23.96 7.80
N LYS A 356 8.94 24.66 6.88
CA LYS A 356 7.84 25.58 7.21
C LYS A 356 6.67 24.84 7.85
N MET A 357 6.30 23.69 7.30
CA MET A 357 5.22 22.85 7.83
C MET A 357 5.56 22.31 9.23
N LEU A 358 6.78 21.83 9.43
CA LEU A 358 7.23 21.31 10.73
C LEU A 358 7.33 22.41 11.79
N SER A 359 7.78 23.61 11.43
CA SER A 359 7.91 24.75 12.36
C SER A 359 6.56 25.26 12.86
N ASN A 360 5.51 25.11 12.07
CA ASN A 360 4.14 25.50 12.44
C ASN A 360 3.38 24.38 13.17
N SER A 361 4.01 23.21 13.35
CA SER A 361 3.36 22.07 14.01
C SER A 361 3.34 22.23 15.52
N LYS A 362 2.28 21.71 16.16
CA LYS A 362 2.19 21.61 17.64
C LYS A 362 3.12 20.53 18.22
N ARG A 363 3.64 19.61 17.39
CA ARG A 363 4.52 18.51 17.82
C ARG A 363 5.98 18.96 17.82
N ASP A 364 6.77 18.39 18.72
CA ASP A 364 8.21 18.65 18.76
C ASP A 364 8.94 17.95 17.59
N TYR A 365 9.42 18.76 16.65
CA TYR A 365 10.27 18.36 15.54
C TYR A 365 11.66 19.01 15.61
N SER A 366 12.08 19.49 16.78
CA SER A 366 13.34 20.23 16.99
C SER A 366 14.57 19.52 16.39
N LYS A 367 14.68 18.20 16.58
CA LYS A 367 15.80 17.39 16.07
C LYS A 367 15.87 17.36 14.55
N ILE A 368 14.75 17.08 13.87
CA ILE A 368 14.70 17.06 12.40
C ILE A 368 14.82 18.47 11.81
N ILE A 369 14.24 19.48 12.47
CA ILE A 369 14.40 20.89 12.10
C ILE A 369 15.87 21.30 12.14
N LYS A 370 16.61 20.89 13.18
CA LYS A 370 18.06 21.13 13.28
C LYS A 370 18.80 20.45 12.14
N PHE A 371 18.49 19.19 11.84
CA PHE A 371 19.08 18.45 10.73
C PHE A 371 18.85 19.17 9.38
N TYR A 372 17.63 19.61 9.09
CA TYR A 372 17.31 20.37 7.88
C TYR A 372 18.06 21.70 7.79
N LYS A 373 18.14 22.46 8.89
CA LYS A 373 18.90 23.72 8.91
C LYS A 373 20.37 23.48 8.60
N THR A 374 20.98 22.43 9.18
CA THR A 374 22.36 22.03 8.85
C THR A 374 22.51 21.66 7.37
N LYS A 375 21.56 20.89 6.80
CA LYS A 375 21.57 20.58 5.36
C LYS A 375 21.46 21.82 4.49
N LEU A 376 20.58 22.76 4.82
CA LEU A 376 20.45 24.03 4.09
C LEU A 376 21.69 24.92 4.20
N VAL A 377 22.43 24.86 5.31
CA VAL A 377 23.75 25.52 5.44
C VAL A 377 24.76 24.86 4.50
N ASN A 378 24.85 23.53 4.48
CA ASN A 378 25.76 22.80 3.60
C ASN A 378 25.45 23.03 2.11
N LEU A 379 24.17 23.23 1.77
CA LEU A 379 23.74 23.56 0.41
C LEU A 379 23.99 25.04 0.02
N GLY A 380 24.50 25.86 0.94
CA GLY A 380 24.84 27.27 0.72
C GLY A 380 23.64 28.24 0.84
N VAL A 381 22.50 27.76 1.36
CA VAL A 381 21.24 28.51 1.38
C VAL A 381 21.02 29.27 2.69
N MET A 382 21.56 28.76 3.80
CA MET A 382 21.51 29.40 5.12
C MET A 382 22.91 29.67 5.62
N ARG A 383 23.08 30.70 6.45
CA ARG A 383 24.35 30.99 7.13
C ARG A 383 24.25 30.55 8.59
N GLN A 384 25.28 29.88 9.10
CA GLN A 384 25.40 29.57 10.51
C GLN A 384 26.08 30.74 11.22
N PHE A 385 25.36 31.38 12.13
CA PHE A 385 25.94 32.37 13.04
C PHE A 385 26.58 31.65 14.23
N LYS A 386 27.81 32.01 14.58
CA LYS A 386 28.44 31.53 15.82
C LYS A 386 27.75 32.22 16.99
N ASN A 387 27.25 31.44 17.96
CA ASN A 387 26.73 31.99 19.20
C ASN A 387 27.91 32.51 20.02
N THR A 388 28.27 33.78 19.80
CA THR A 388 29.40 34.48 20.44
C THR A 388 28.94 35.34 21.61
N ALA A 389 27.71 35.14 22.10
CA ALA A 389 27.23 35.82 23.29
C ALA A 389 28.10 35.40 24.49
N LYS A 390 28.93 36.33 24.97
CA LYS A 390 29.56 36.22 26.29
C LYS A 390 28.45 36.39 27.32
N THR A 391 28.17 35.36 28.12
CA THR A 391 27.39 35.54 29.34
C THR A 391 28.19 36.51 30.22
N LEU A 392 27.64 37.70 30.45
CA LEU A 392 28.25 38.67 31.36
C LEU A 392 27.89 38.23 32.78
N ASP A 393 28.83 37.53 33.43
CA ASP A 393 28.75 37.24 34.86
C ASP A 393 29.11 38.51 35.65
N GLY A 394 28.10 39.15 36.24
CA GLY A 394 28.28 40.35 37.07
C GLY A 394 26.99 40.79 37.75
N SER A 395 27.11 41.45 38.90
CA SER A 395 25.96 42.07 39.59
C SER A 395 25.61 43.39 38.91
N TYR A 396 24.45 43.47 38.25
CA TYR A 396 23.98 44.69 37.61
C TYR A 396 23.33 45.60 38.65
N ALA A 397 23.96 46.74 38.95
CA ALA A 397 23.36 47.80 39.77
C ALA A 397 22.63 48.81 38.87
N LYS A 398 21.37 49.10 39.19
CA LYS A 398 20.58 50.14 38.50
C LYS A 398 21.19 51.51 38.79
N LYS A 399 21.57 52.25 37.74
CA LYS A 399 22.16 53.58 37.87
C LYS A 399 21.10 54.57 38.39
N ASN A 400 21.18 54.95 39.66
CA ASN A 400 20.38 56.04 40.22
C ASN A 400 20.98 57.38 39.77
N ASN A 401 20.31 58.06 38.85
CA ASN A 401 20.62 59.45 38.52
C ASN A 401 20.22 60.35 39.69
N ILE A 402 21.16 60.64 40.58
CA ILE A 402 21.02 61.74 41.53
C ILE A 402 21.23 63.02 40.73
N ARG A 403 20.12 63.69 40.35
CA ARG A 403 20.17 65.10 39.95
C ARG A 403 20.68 65.89 41.16
N LYS A 404 21.91 66.38 41.10
CA LYS A 404 22.36 67.45 42.00
C LYS A 404 21.44 68.65 41.75
N LYS A 405 20.60 68.99 42.73
CA LYS A 405 20.06 70.34 42.83
C LYS A 405 21.22 71.21 43.27
N GLU A 406 21.73 72.04 42.36
CA GLU A 406 22.53 73.20 42.77
C GLU A 406 21.59 74.14 43.52
N ILE A 407 21.94 74.41 44.78
CA ILE A 407 21.41 75.53 45.55
C ILE A 407 22.52 76.58 45.51
N VAL A 408 22.34 77.63 44.70
CA VAL A 408 22.73 79.01 44.99
C VAL A 408 21.72 79.92 44.33
#